data_AF-A0A367KHS3-F1
#
_entry.id   AF-A0A367KHS3-F1
#
_cell.length_a   1.000
_cell.length_b   1.000
_cell.length_c   1.000
_cell.angle_alpha   90.00
_cell.angle_beta   90.00
_cell.angle_gamma   90.00
#
_symmetry.space_group_name_H-M   'P 1'
#
loop_
_entity.id
_entity.type
_entity.pdbx_description
1 polymer ?
#
loop_
_entity_poly.entity_id
_entity_poly.type
_entity_poly.pdbx_seq_one_letter_code
_entity_poly.pdbx_strand_id
1 'polypeptide(L)'
;LMAQMDSLLNSSNVQNIQLLNCCRVLTRIMPFIFESPEHSDWEDSYFWTPRLIEKETADSQKSQYDTLPPRGEILISLTLKSLFLSGLTLPSTVGNSDSSVNYVIWETGVGCSTPIGSSRDNDMNRTEILRLLTVLLSKSISPATRQIVISTDVGDKIEDLEEDEQKQKRGNNTESNDNIFRHYLSKLHRGQDFQFLIDGIYRILNSPMQLLNNYIPGSLKRVRYHVEMLMLCWKLLETNKRFSNYLMETERGLDLMVVLVFYANENKLDPSQVGLVRTCTFMLQTLSSNRIFSVKINKSFDGHASLPASSRISNFQGTYANYLIISIYSLIASSKGALSTLYPALIITITNISPYLKHLSPTASSKLLILFSSMSAAGFLLADEANHKLIEYLLEAFNNIIRFQFSDNLHFIHALLYSQQKFERLANFDLNTALNERHLKEIYREEEGMSEKAKGKLPDNTASLNSSSSQLPSSYESLAHFSGGKDDFVPTNEWVDGWYTQLSLTTVISLINHLKPQLEKSGITSDKVVEYLKGVSLSDISLPPSTHSVTIRKFQWVEALVIWFQSMLWGHTYISSVSNYGPWNNTQIKLFHIKHQQQTPEPLPPFASQPASPTTLSPRSSLASPTV
;
A
#
# COMPACT_ATOMS: atom_id res chain seq x y z
N LEU A 1 29.91 12.17 -13.94
CA LEU A 1 29.33 11.58 -12.72
C LEU A 1 30.14 10.38 -12.24
N MET A 2 30.01 9.16 -12.78
CA MET A 2 30.75 7.97 -12.28
C MET A 2 32.27 8.20 -12.13
N ALA A 3 32.95 8.66 -13.20
CA ALA A 3 34.39 8.96 -13.14
C ALA A 3 34.76 10.08 -12.15
N GLN A 4 33.84 11.01 -11.86
CA GLN A 4 34.04 12.06 -10.86
C GLN A 4 33.88 11.50 -9.43
N MET A 5 32.94 10.58 -9.20
CA MET A 5 32.81 9.89 -7.92
C MET A 5 34.06 9.06 -7.62
N ASP A 6 34.58 8.33 -8.60
CA ASP A 6 35.82 7.55 -8.46
C ASP A 6 37.03 8.46 -8.16
N SER A 7 37.22 9.53 -8.94
CA SER A 7 38.27 10.51 -8.68
C SER A 7 38.17 11.17 -7.30
N LEU A 8 36.96 11.44 -6.80
CA LEU A 8 36.76 12.05 -5.48
C LEU A 8 37.02 11.06 -4.34
N LEU A 9 36.63 9.79 -4.49
CA LEU A 9 36.86 8.73 -3.51
C LEU A 9 38.35 8.36 -3.37
N ASN A 10 39.10 8.47 -4.48
CA ASN A 10 40.54 8.21 -4.52
C ASN A 10 41.39 9.47 -4.22
N SER A 11 40.77 10.61 -3.86
CA SER A 11 41.49 11.85 -3.53
C SER A 11 41.84 11.95 -2.05
N SER A 12 42.99 12.55 -1.73
CA SER A 12 43.42 12.82 -0.35
C SER A 12 42.66 13.97 0.33
N ASN A 13 41.93 14.77 -0.44
CA ASN A 13 41.12 15.88 0.04
C ASN A 13 39.70 15.75 -0.49
N VAL A 14 38.90 14.92 0.19
CA VAL A 14 37.54 14.56 -0.24
C VAL A 14 36.63 15.79 -0.25
N GLN A 15 36.22 16.21 -1.45
CA GLN A 15 35.26 17.30 -1.63
C GLN A 15 33.84 16.78 -1.42
N ASN A 16 33.48 16.48 -0.16
CA ASN A 16 32.22 15.88 0.30
C ASN A 16 30.97 16.39 -0.45
N ILE A 17 30.86 17.71 -0.61
CA ILE A 17 29.72 18.36 -1.29
C ILE A 17 29.61 17.93 -2.75
N GLN A 18 30.73 17.77 -3.47
CA GLN A 18 30.71 17.35 -4.88
C GLN A 18 30.33 15.88 -5.04
N LEU A 19 30.78 15.01 -4.11
CA LEU A 19 30.42 13.60 -4.11
C LEU A 19 28.92 13.42 -3.82
N LEU A 20 28.38 14.14 -2.83
CA LEU A 20 26.94 14.20 -2.55
C LEU A 20 26.15 14.75 -3.74
N ASN A 21 26.64 15.80 -4.42
CA ASN A 21 25.99 16.32 -5.62
C ASN A 21 25.96 15.31 -6.77
N CYS A 22 27.01 14.50 -6.96
CA CYS A 22 26.96 13.37 -7.89
C CYS A 22 25.84 12.39 -7.53
N CYS A 23 25.75 12.01 -6.25
CA CYS A 23 24.70 11.11 -5.77
C CYS A 23 23.28 11.68 -5.97
N ARG A 24 23.07 12.97 -5.65
CA ARG A 24 21.79 13.68 -5.81
C ARG A 24 21.32 13.75 -7.26
N VAL A 25 22.24 13.98 -8.21
CA VAL A 25 21.92 14.00 -9.64
C VAL A 25 21.57 12.60 -10.14
N LEU A 26 22.37 11.59 -9.79
CA LEU A 26 22.10 10.20 -10.16
C LEU A 26 20.76 9.69 -9.59
N THR A 27 20.44 10.02 -8.33
CA THR A 27 19.17 9.66 -7.68
C THR A 27 17.94 10.14 -8.46
N ARG A 28 18.07 11.21 -9.26
CA ARG A 28 16.99 11.81 -10.05
C ARG A 28 16.96 11.31 -11.50
N ILE A 29 18.10 10.99 -12.09
CA ILE A 29 18.20 10.56 -13.48
C ILE A 29 17.92 9.06 -13.63
N MET A 30 18.42 8.23 -12.70
CA MET A 30 18.28 6.77 -12.81
C MET A 30 16.82 6.26 -12.86
N PRO A 31 15.83 6.82 -12.13
CA PRO A 31 14.43 6.39 -12.28
C PRO A 31 13.88 6.63 -13.68
N PHE A 32 14.21 7.76 -14.32
CA PHE A 32 13.78 8.06 -15.69
C PHE A 32 14.40 7.09 -16.72
N ILE A 33 15.68 6.73 -16.54
CA ILE A 33 16.32 5.68 -17.35
C ILE A 33 15.62 4.33 -17.15
N PHE A 34 15.22 4.02 -15.92
CA PHE A 34 14.59 2.75 -15.58
C PHE A 34 13.11 2.63 -16.01
N GLU A 35 12.37 3.74 -16.10
CA GLU A 35 10.98 3.78 -16.58
C GLU A 35 10.85 3.86 -18.11
N SER A 36 11.84 4.41 -18.83
CA SER A 36 11.74 4.60 -20.29
C SER A 36 11.90 3.27 -21.06
N PRO A 37 10.85 2.78 -21.76
CA PRO A 37 10.96 1.53 -22.53
C PRO A 37 11.95 1.65 -23.69
N GLU A 38 11.99 2.83 -24.33
CA GLU A 38 12.93 3.19 -25.41
C GLU A 38 14.40 3.18 -24.98
N HIS A 39 14.68 3.15 -23.67
CA HIS A 39 16.03 3.15 -23.13
C HIS A 39 16.40 1.85 -22.42
N SER A 40 15.51 0.85 -22.36
CA SER A 40 15.81 -0.43 -21.71
C SER A 40 16.97 -1.16 -22.39
N ASP A 41 16.95 -1.27 -23.72
CA ASP A 41 18.04 -1.90 -24.50
C ASP A 41 19.37 -1.13 -24.35
N TRP A 42 19.29 0.20 -24.29
CA TRP A 42 20.46 1.06 -24.05
C TRP A 42 20.99 0.90 -22.62
N GLU A 43 20.13 0.78 -21.61
CA GLU A 43 20.52 0.57 -20.22
C GLU A 43 21.24 -0.78 -20.06
N ASP A 44 20.66 -1.86 -20.55
CA ASP A 44 21.26 -3.20 -20.51
C ASP A 44 22.62 -3.24 -21.25
N SER A 45 22.69 -2.61 -22.42
CA SER A 45 23.93 -2.46 -23.18
C SER A 45 24.99 -1.60 -22.48
N TYR A 46 24.59 -0.47 -21.87
CA TYR A 46 25.54 0.51 -21.31
C TYR A 46 25.99 0.19 -19.88
N PHE A 47 25.07 -0.26 -19.03
CA PHE A 47 25.29 -0.51 -17.62
C PHE A 47 25.62 -1.97 -17.31
N TRP A 48 24.95 -2.94 -17.92
CA TRP A 48 25.01 -4.35 -17.48
C TRP A 48 25.87 -5.26 -18.37
N THR A 49 26.20 -4.83 -19.59
CA THR A 49 27.10 -5.59 -20.47
C THR A 49 28.57 -5.46 -20.04
N PRO A 50 29.32 -6.58 -19.88
CA PRO A 50 30.76 -6.57 -19.62
C PRO A 50 31.54 -5.86 -20.74
N ARG A 51 32.63 -5.17 -20.39
CA ARG A 51 33.36 -4.31 -21.35
C ARG A 51 34.71 -4.90 -21.65
N LEU A 52 34.92 -5.33 -22.89
CA LEU A 52 36.23 -5.80 -23.36
C LEU A 52 37.14 -4.59 -23.63
N ILE A 53 38.34 -4.60 -23.08
CA ILE A 53 39.43 -3.70 -23.45
C ILE A 53 40.52 -4.53 -24.13
N GLU A 54 40.95 -4.10 -25.30
CA GLU A 54 42.10 -4.70 -25.98
C GLU A 54 43.38 -4.35 -25.22
N LYS A 55 44.15 -5.37 -24.86
CA LYS A 55 45.39 -5.24 -24.11
C LYS A 55 46.49 -4.84 -25.11
N GLU A 56 47.17 -3.73 -24.87
CA GLU A 56 48.34 -3.31 -25.66
C GLU A 56 49.52 -4.27 -25.39
N THR A 57 49.53 -5.41 -26.07
CA THR A 57 50.68 -6.32 -26.10
C THR A 57 51.63 -5.92 -27.23
N ALA A 58 52.92 -5.82 -26.92
CA ALA A 58 53.95 -5.43 -27.91
C ALA A 58 54.12 -6.42 -29.07
N ASP A 59 53.62 -7.66 -28.94
CA ASP A 59 53.67 -8.70 -29.98
C ASP A 59 52.34 -8.80 -30.76
N SER A 60 52.37 -8.41 -32.02
CA SER A 60 51.21 -8.18 -32.89
C SER A 60 50.52 -9.44 -33.47
N GLN A 61 50.38 -10.53 -32.71
CA GLN A 61 49.82 -11.79 -33.25
C GLN A 61 48.62 -12.41 -32.51
N LYS A 62 48.22 -11.91 -31.34
CA LYS A 62 46.90 -12.22 -30.73
C LYS A 62 46.38 -11.05 -29.91
N SER A 63 45.25 -10.47 -30.31
CA SER A 63 44.48 -9.54 -29.49
C SER A 63 44.00 -10.24 -28.21
N GLN A 64 44.64 -9.93 -27.08
CA GLN A 64 44.17 -10.35 -25.76
C GLN A 64 43.22 -9.29 -25.22
N TYR A 65 42.04 -9.68 -24.76
CA TYR A 65 41.06 -8.75 -24.17
C TYR A 65 41.01 -8.94 -22.66
N ASP A 66 41.13 -7.85 -21.91
CA ASP A 66 40.80 -7.81 -20.48
C ASP A 66 39.32 -7.42 -20.32
N THR A 67 38.54 -8.24 -19.62
CA THR A 67 37.12 -7.96 -19.35
C THR A 67 36.99 -7.05 -18.14
N LEU A 68 36.63 -5.78 -18.35
CA LEU A 68 36.24 -4.87 -17.29
C LEU A 68 34.80 -5.14 -16.80
N PRO A 69 34.53 -4.88 -15.50
CA PRO A 69 33.19 -4.99 -14.96
C PRO A 69 32.19 -4.03 -15.64
N PRO A 70 30.90 -4.40 -15.70
CA PRO A 70 29.83 -3.54 -16.19
C PRO A 70 29.76 -2.20 -15.45
N ARG A 71 29.27 -1.14 -16.10
CA ARG A 71 29.22 0.20 -15.49
C ARG A 71 28.24 0.28 -14.31
N GLY A 72 27.18 -0.53 -14.31
CA GLY A 72 26.22 -0.64 -13.21
C GLY A 72 26.85 -1.20 -11.94
N GLU A 73 27.69 -2.24 -12.07
CA GLU A 73 28.49 -2.79 -10.96
C GLU A 73 29.43 -1.73 -10.38
N ILE A 74 30.15 -1.00 -11.25
CA ILE A 74 31.04 0.10 -10.82
C ILE A 74 30.24 1.20 -10.10
N LEU A 75 29.08 1.59 -10.63
CA LEU A 75 28.23 2.61 -10.01
C LEU A 75 27.71 2.18 -8.62
N ILE A 76 27.31 0.92 -8.46
CA ILE A 76 26.96 0.33 -7.16
C ILE A 76 28.18 0.33 -6.23
N SER A 77 29.35 -0.11 -6.70
CA SER A 77 30.60 -0.15 -5.93
C SER A 77 31.02 1.24 -5.43
N LEU A 78 30.96 2.27 -6.28
CA LEU A 78 31.23 3.67 -5.92
C LEU A 78 30.21 4.21 -4.89
N THR A 79 28.94 3.84 -5.05
CA THR A 79 27.88 4.20 -4.09
C THR A 79 28.11 3.54 -2.73
N LEU A 80 28.48 2.25 -2.71
CA LEU A 80 28.84 1.51 -1.49
C LEU A 80 30.09 2.09 -0.81
N LYS A 81 31.18 2.35 -1.56
CA LYS A 81 32.38 3.03 -1.03
C LYS A 81 32.03 4.37 -0.36
N SER A 82 31.12 5.13 -0.95
CA SER A 82 30.65 6.42 -0.41
C SER A 82 29.89 6.27 0.92
N LEU A 83 29.23 5.13 1.19
CA LEU A 83 28.59 4.84 2.48
C LEU A 83 29.59 4.58 3.62
N PHE A 84 30.82 4.20 3.28
CA PHE A 84 31.85 3.80 4.24
C PHE A 84 33.06 4.75 4.24
N LEU A 85 32.86 6.00 3.83
CA LEU A 85 33.92 6.99 3.67
C LEU A 85 34.10 7.83 4.94
N SER A 86 35.32 7.78 5.50
CA SER A 86 35.74 8.58 6.65
C SER A 86 35.62 10.08 6.36
N GLY A 87 35.05 10.83 7.31
CA GLY A 87 34.81 12.27 7.18
C GLY A 87 33.59 12.66 6.35
N LEU A 88 32.91 11.72 5.69
CA LEU A 88 31.64 11.94 4.98
C LEU A 88 30.48 11.23 5.69
N THR A 89 30.55 9.90 5.72
CA THR A 89 29.52 8.99 6.26
C THR A 89 29.98 8.25 7.51
N LEU A 90 31.29 8.22 7.78
CA LEU A 90 31.87 7.79 9.05
C LEU A 90 32.52 8.99 9.77
N PRO A 91 32.64 8.96 11.11
CA PRO A 91 33.49 9.90 11.83
C PRO A 91 34.91 9.89 11.28
N SER A 92 35.55 11.07 11.17
CA SER A 92 36.91 11.19 10.61
C SER A 92 37.96 10.34 11.34
N THR A 93 37.70 10.00 12.61
CA THR A 93 38.53 9.15 13.47
C THR A 93 38.57 7.67 13.06
N VAL A 94 37.73 7.24 12.11
CA VAL A 94 37.68 5.85 11.60
C VAL A 94 38.61 5.66 10.39
N GLY A 95 39.17 6.75 9.84
CA GLY A 95 40.08 6.69 8.69
C GLY A 95 41.49 6.30 9.09
N ASN A 96 42.08 5.36 8.35
CA ASN A 96 43.51 5.00 8.44
C ASN A 96 44.30 5.71 7.33
N SER A 97 45.64 5.76 7.45
CA SER A 97 46.54 6.31 6.43
C SER A 97 46.37 5.66 5.05
N ASP A 98 46.02 4.37 5.05
CA ASP A 98 46.09 3.51 3.86
C ASP A 98 44.74 3.42 3.12
N SER A 99 43.63 3.77 3.79
CA SER A 99 42.29 3.84 3.16
C SER A 99 41.35 4.76 3.92
N SER A 100 40.75 5.70 3.17
CA SER A 100 39.64 6.53 3.61
C SER A 100 38.31 5.75 3.72
N VAL A 101 38.17 4.64 2.99
CA VAL A 101 36.98 3.78 2.98
C VAL A 101 37.16 2.59 3.94
N ASN A 102 36.26 2.45 4.90
CA ASN A 102 36.34 1.46 5.98
C ASN A 102 34.99 0.76 6.17
N TYR A 103 34.87 -0.50 5.76
CA TYR A 103 33.61 -1.27 5.84
C TYR A 103 33.33 -1.73 7.27
N VAL A 104 32.49 -0.98 7.97
CA VAL A 104 32.27 -1.10 9.42
C VAL A 104 30.79 -1.04 9.78
N ILE A 105 30.35 -1.80 10.81
CA ILE A 105 28.94 -1.87 11.21
C ILE A 105 28.60 -0.66 12.09
N TRP A 106 27.76 0.26 11.59
CA TRP A 106 27.53 1.57 12.24
C TRP A 106 26.84 1.49 13.60
N GLU A 107 25.85 0.61 13.73
CA GLU A 107 24.95 0.49 14.87
C GLU A 107 25.04 -0.90 15.53
N THR A 108 24.64 -0.97 16.80
CA THR A 108 24.55 -2.26 17.50
C THR A 108 23.40 -3.10 16.96
N GLY A 109 23.60 -4.42 16.86
CA GLY A 109 22.63 -5.34 16.30
C GLY A 109 23.22 -6.72 16.04
N VAL A 110 22.62 -7.45 15.09
CA VAL A 110 23.07 -8.80 14.71
C VAL A 110 24.51 -8.73 14.18
N GLY A 111 25.46 -9.21 14.99
CA GLY A 111 26.89 -9.24 14.66
C GLY A 111 27.73 -8.03 15.12
N CYS A 112 27.15 -7.03 15.82
CA CYS A 112 27.92 -5.90 16.36
C CYS A 112 27.39 -5.45 17.73
N SER A 113 28.25 -5.42 18.75
CA SER A 113 27.92 -5.00 20.13
C SER A 113 28.35 -3.58 20.48
N THR A 114 29.17 -2.94 19.67
CA THR A 114 29.74 -1.60 19.93
C THR A 114 29.51 -0.67 18.74
N PRO A 115 28.75 0.43 18.90
CA PRO A 115 28.52 1.37 17.81
C PRO A 115 29.75 2.25 17.61
N ILE A 116 29.89 2.80 16.40
CA ILE A 116 31.08 3.57 16.00
C ILE A 116 30.93 5.07 16.33
N GLY A 117 29.74 5.46 16.77
CA GLY A 117 29.32 6.85 16.88
C GLY A 117 28.94 7.43 15.52
N SER A 118 28.06 8.42 15.55
CA SER A 118 27.69 9.18 14.36
C SER A 118 27.42 10.62 14.71
N SER A 119 27.76 11.53 13.81
CA SER A 119 27.24 12.89 13.84
C SER A 119 25.96 12.98 13.01
N ARG A 120 25.12 13.96 13.33
CA ARG A 120 23.91 14.26 12.54
C ARG A 120 24.21 14.45 11.04
N ASP A 121 25.36 15.04 10.71
CA ASP A 121 25.76 15.26 9.32
C ASP A 121 26.18 13.96 8.63
N ASN A 122 26.86 13.04 9.35
CA ASN A 122 27.12 11.70 8.84
C ASN A 122 25.81 10.95 8.54
N ASP A 123 24.81 11.01 9.43
CA ASP A 123 23.51 10.35 9.22
C ASP A 123 22.71 10.97 8.07
N MET A 124 22.77 12.29 7.90
CA MET A 124 22.20 12.97 6.74
C MET A 124 22.88 12.53 5.43
N ASN A 125 24.21 12.46 5.40
CA ASN A 125 24.97 12.00 4.23
C ASN A 125 24.70 10.53 3.91
N ARG A 126 24.68 9.64 4.92
CA ARG A 126 24.29 8.23 4.78
C ARG A 126 22.90 8.12 4.14
N THR A 127 21.93 8.89 4.64
CA THR A 127 20.56 8.89 4.11
C THR A 127 20.52 9.27 2.62
N GLU A 128 21.28 10.28 2.20
CA GLU A 128 21.34 10.69 0.79
C GLU A 128 21.96 9.63 -0.13
N ILE A 129 23.02 8.96 0.31
CA ILE A 129 23.69 7.93 -0.49
C ILE A 129 22.87 6.62 -0.49
N LEU A 130 22.20 6.29 0.61
CA LEU A 130 21.25 5.17 0.68
C LEU A 130 20.06 5.39 -0.26
N ARG A 131 19.58 6.63 -0.45
CA ARG A 131 18.55 6.92 -1.48
C ARG A 131 19.03 6.56 -2.89
N LEU A 132 20.27 6.91 -3.25
CA LEU A 132 20.83 6.48 -4.54
C LEU A 132 20.88 4.95 -4.62
N LEU A 133 21.38 4.28 -3.58
CA LEU A 133 21.47 2.83 -3.58
C LEU A 133 20.10 2.15 -3.73
N THR A 134 19.07 2.64 -3.04
CA THR A 134 17.68 2.18 -3.18
C THR A 134 17.15 2.38 -4.60
N VAL A 135 17.48 3.51 -5.25
CA VAL A 135 17.13 3.74 -6.66
C VAL A 135 17.85 2.74 -7.56
N LEU A 136 19.17 2.58 -7.43
CA LEU A 136 19.96 1.65 -8.26
C LEU A 136 19.49 0.19 -8.14
N LEU A 137 19.01 -0.21 -6.96
CA LEU A 137 18.54 -1.57 -6.68
C LEU A 137 17.03 -1.75 -6.91
N SER A 138 16.27 -0.72 -7.30
CA SER A 138 14.80 -0.79 -7.35
C SER A 138 14.25 -1.83 -8.32
N LYS A 139 14.89 -2.01 -9.49
CA LYS A 139 14.57 -3.09 -10.44
C LYS A 139 14.78 -4.49 -9.81
N SER A 140 15.78 -4.65 -8.93
CA SER A 140 16.09 -5.90 -8.23
C SER A 140 15.31 -6.11 -6.91
N ILE A 141 14.70 -5.06 -6.36
CA ILE A 141 13.77 -5.10 -5.20
C ILE A 141 12.35 -5.46 -5.66
N SER A 142 12.02 -5.09 -6.88
CA SER A 142 10.78 -5.48 -7.54
C SER A 142 10.75 -7.00 -7.79
N PRO A 143 9.59 -7.66 -7.75
CA PRO A 143 9.48 -9.03 -8.23
C PRO A 143 9.91 -9.05 -9.71
N ALA A 144 10.84 -9.92 -10.08
CA ALA A 144 11.21 -10.07 -11.48
C ALA A 144 9.96 -10.46 -12.29
N THR A 145 9.67 -9.72 -13.37
CA THR A 145 8.50 -9.88 -14.26
C THR A 145 8.37 -11.28 -14.87
N ARG A 146 9.37 -12.15 -14.69
CA ARG A 146 9.47 -13.51 -15.24
C ARG A 146 8.79 -14.60 -14.39
N GLN A 147 8.11 -14.27 -13.30
CA GLN A 147 7.35 -15.23 -12.47
C GLN A 147 5.85 -14.90 -12.33
N ILE A 148 5.25 -14.21 -13.31
CA ILE A 148 3.80 -14.27 -13.52
C ILE A 148 3.46 -15.63 -14.16
N VAL A 149 3.58 -16.70 -13.36
CA VAL A 149 2.96 -17.98 -13.71
C VAL A 149 1.48 -17.80 -13.47
N ILE A 150 0.73 -17.66 -14.56
CA ILE A 150 -0.72 -17.83 -14.54
C ILE A 150 -0.97 -19.31 -14.22
N SER A 151 -1.10 -19.64 -12.93
CA SER A 151 -1.60 -20.93 -12.49
C SER A 151 -3.11 -20.96 -12.73
N THR A 152 -3.51 -21.15 -13.99
CA THR A 152 -4.85 -21.63 -14.29
C THR A 152 -4.99 -23.04 -13.73
N ASP A 153 -5.86 -23.11 -12.73
CA ASP A 153 -6.81 -24.20 -12.49
C ASP A 153 -6.45 -25.35 -11.54
N VAL A 154 -7.53 -25.82 -10.90
CA VAL A 154 -7.73 -27.01 -10.05
C VAL A 154 -6.98 -27.08 -8.71
N GLY A 155 -7.75 -26.86 -7.64
CA GLY A 155 -7.32 -26.80 -6.25
C GLY A 155 -6.50 -27.97 -5.70
N ASP A 156 -5.38 -27.62 -5.08
CA ASP A 156 -4.57 -28.50 -4.25
C ASP A 156 -5.30 -28.88 -2.94
N LYS A 157 -5.29 -30.18 -2.66
CA LYS A 157 -5.74 -30.76 -1.40
C LYS A 157 -4.74 -30.50 -0.27
N ILE A 158 -5.21 -30.65 0.96
CA ILE A 158 -4.39 -30.54 2.17
C ILE A 158 -3.82 -31.93 2.49
N GLU A 159 -2.64 -32.21 1.95
CA GLU A 159 -1.71 -33.35 2.16
C GLU A 159 -0.56 -33.04 1.16
N ASP A 160 0.74 -32.87 1.49
CA ASP A 160 1.55 -33.33 2.62
C ASP A 160 2.61 -32.29 3.06
N LEU A 161 3.17 -32.46 4.26
CA LEU A 161 4.17 -31.54 4.85
C LEU A 161 5.65 -31.97 4.70
N GLU A 162 5.95 -33.04 3.95
CA GLU A 162 7.29 -33.67 3.96
C GLU A 162 7.99 -33.82 2.58
N GLU A 163 7.34 -33.51 1.45
CA GLU A 163 7.99 -33.68 0.12
C GLU A 163 8.92 -32.53 -0.32
N ASP A 164 8.82 -31.35 0.29
CA ASP A 164 9.54 -30.14 -0.16
C ASP A 164 11.08 -30.22 0.01
N GLU A 165 11.60 -31.13 0.84
CA GLU A 165 13.06 -31.31 1.02
C GLU A 165 13.73 -32.16 -0.07
N GLN A 166 13.00 -33.02 -0.80
CA GLN A 166 13.61 -33.96 -1.75
C GLN A 166 13.71 -33.42 -3.19
N LYS A 167 12.85 -32.49 -3.59
CA LYS A 167 12.90 -31.85 -4.93
C LYS A 167 14.15 -30.97 -5.15
N GLN A 168 14.93 -30.68 -4.11
CA GLN A 168 16.15 -29.87 -4.19
C GLN A 168 17.41 -30.64 -4.64
N LYS A 169 17.31 -31.95 -4.96
CA LYS A 169 18.46 -32.84 -5.28
C LYS A 169 18.56 -33.38 -6.71
N ARG A 170 17.68 -33.00 -7.64
CA ARG A 170 17.86 -33.26 -9.09
C ARG A 170 17.90 -31.94 -9.84
N GLY A 171 19.11 -31.50 -10.17
CA GLY A 171 19.33 -30.20 -10.78
C GLY A 171 18.96 -30.15 -12.25
N ASN A 172 18.75 -28.93 -12.73
CA ASN A 172 19.13 -28.52 -14.07
C ASN A 172 19.60 -27.07 -14.03
N ASN A 173 20.63 -26.75 -14.81
CA ASN A 173 21.29 -25.46 -14.80
C ASN A 173 20.44 -24.40 -15.51
N THR A 174 19.58 -23.73 -14.76
CA THR A 174 19.30 -22.31 -14.98
C THR A 174 19.98 -21.53 -13.86
N GLU A 175 21.05 -20.81 -14.19
CA GLU A 175 21.59 -19.77 -13.31
C GLU A 175 20.56 -18.64 -13.23
N SER A 176 19.59 -18.81 -12.34
CA SER A 176 18.72 -17.70 -11.95
C SER A 176 19.61 -16.67 -11.28
N ASN A 177 19.75 -15.50 -11.89
CA ASN A 177 20.23 -14.27 -11.25
C ASN A 177 19.26 -13.83 -10.16
N ASP A 178 19.12 -14.67 -9.13
CA ASP A 178 18.30 -14.39 -7.96
C ASP A 178 19.09 -13.45 -7.06
N ASN A 179 18.40 -12.45 -6.54
CA ASN A 179 19.03 -11.34 -5.84
C ASN A 179 19.78 -11.86 -4.61
N ILE A 180 21.11 -11.76 -4.58
CA ILE A 180 21.96 -12.32 -3.52
C ILE A 180 21.55 -11.83 -2.12
N PHE A 181 21.10 -10.57 -2.01
CA PHE A 181 20.56 -10.06 -0.75
C PHE A 181 19.23 -10.73 -0.38
N ARG A 182 18.33 -10.92 -1.36
CA ARG A 182 17.07 -11.70 -1.17
C ARG A 182 17.38 -13.14 -0.75
N HIS A 183 18.39 -13.77 -1.36
CA HIS A 183 18.86 -15.09 -0.99
C HIS A 183 19.28 -15.12 0.49
N TYR A 184 20.24 -14.29 0.92
CA TYR A 184 20.69 -14.27 2.31
C TYR A 184 19.57 -13.87 3.30
N LEU A 185 18.70 -12.94 2.93
CA LEU A 185 17.55 -12.54 3.75
C LEU A 185 16.57 -13.72 3.95
N SER A 186 16.37 -14.57 2.94
CA SER A 186 15.56 -15.80 3.07
C SER A 186 16.20 -16.88 3.97
N LYS A 187 17.54 -16.84 4.16
CA LYS A 187 18.30 -17.78 5.01
C LYS A 187 18.35 -17.38 6.48
N LEU A 188 17.95 -16.16 6.85
CA LEU A 188 17.76 -15.78 8.26
C LEU A 188 16.75 -16.73 8.93
N HIS A 189 17.06 -17.17 10.15
CA HIS A 189 16.32 -18.26 10.80
C HIS A 189 16.34 -18.23 12.34
N ARG A 190 17.17 -17.39 12.97
CA ARG A 190 17.25 -17.32 14.44
C ARG A 190 16.13 -16.42 14.96
N GLY A 191 15.40 -16.89 15.97
CA GLY A 191 14.31 -16.10 16.58
C GLY A 191 14.77 -14.76 17.16
N GLN A 192 16.02 -14.68 17.66
CA GLN A 192 16.62 -13.43 18.13
C GLN A 192 16.80 -12.39 17.01
N ASP A 193 17.23 -12.83 15.82
CA ASP A 193 17.38 -11.95 14.64
C ASP A 193 16.00 -11.43 14.20
N PHE A 194 15.00 -12.32 14.18
CA PHE A 194 13.61 -11.93 13.85
C PHE A 194 13.00 -10.98 14.87
N GLN A 195 13.26 -11.18 16.17
CA GLN A 195 12.83 -10.27 17.23
C GLN A 195 13.45 -8.88 17.05
N PHE A 196 14.78 -8.82 16.85
CA PHE A 196 15.49 -7.56 16.61
C PHE A 196 14.93 -6.80 15.40
N LEU A 197 14.67 -7.51 14.30
CA LEU A 197 14.07 -6.93 13.09
C LEU A 197 12.67 -6.38 13.34
N ILE A 198 11.75 -7.16 13.92
CA ILE A 198 10.36 -6.71 14.12
C ILE A 198 10.25 -5.61 15.18
N ASP A 199 11.03 -5.67 16.26
CA ASP A 199 11.03 -4.62 17.28
C ASP A 199 11.59 -3.30 16.72
N GLY A 200 12.61 -3.37 15.85
CA GLY A 200 13.14 -2.22 15.11
C GLY A 200 12.11 -1.60 14.15
N ILE A 201 11.48 -2.43 13.32
CA ILE A 201 10.41 -2.02 12.38
C ILE A 201 9.24 -1.39 13.15
N TYR A 202 8.72 -2.09 14.16
CA TYR A 202 7.56 -1.66 14.93
C TYR A 202 7.82 -0.36 15.68
N ARG A 203 9.01 -0.16 16.27
CA ARG A 203 9.40 1.10 16.93
C ARG A 203 9.32 2.31 15.97
N ILE A 204 9.69 2.13 14.70
CA ILE A 204 9.62 3.20 13.69
C ILE A 204 8.16 3.47 13.29
N LEU A 205 7.36 2.43 13.08
CA LEU A 205 5.97 2.54 12.64
C LEU A 205 5.00 2.99 13.74
N ASN A 206 5.26 2.64 15.00
CA ASN A 206 4.44 3.04 16.15
C ASN A 206 4.72 4.50 16.59
N SER A 207 5.84 5.09 16.17
CA SER A 207 6.22 6.45 16.59
C SER A 207 5.11 7.47 16.30
N PRO A 208 4.53 7.59 15.08
CA PRO A 208 3.45 8.56 14.82
C PRO A 208 2.17 8.33 15.66
N MET A 209 1.84 7.08 16.01
CA MET A 209 0.70 6.79 16.88
C MET A 209 0.93 7.34 18.29
N GLN A 210 2.14 7.15 18.84
CA GLN A 210 2.52 7.74 20.14
C GLN A 210 2.53 9.27 20.09
N LEU A 211 2.96 9.88 18.97
CA LEU A 211 2.96 11.33 18.81
C LEU A 211 1.56 11.95 18.85
N LEU A 212 0.54 11.29 18.28
CA LEU A 212 -0.83 11.79 18.26
C LEU A 212 -1.54 11.69 19.62
N ASN A 213 -1.06 10.85 20.54
CA ASN A 213 -1.53 10.79 21.92
C ASN A 213 -0.90 11.86 22.83
N ASN A 214 0.23 12.45 22.42
CA ASN A 214 0.95 13.43 23.22
C ASN A 214 0.43 14.85 22.98
N TYR A 215 0.12 15.56 24.06
CA TYR A 215 -0.62 16.84 24.09
C TYR A 215 0.01 18.06 23.39
N ILE A 216 1.13 17.92 22.68
CA ILE A 216 1.82 19.05 22.01
C ILE A 216 1.91 18.82 20.49
N PRO A 217 0.88 19.22 19.72
CA PRO A 217 0.91 19.22 18.27
C PRO A 217 2.14 19.97 17.73
N GLY A 218 2.94 19.30 16.90
CA GLY A 218 4.10 19.91 16.22
C GLY A 218 5.44 19.89 16.97
N SER A 219 5.49 19.47 18.24
CA SER A 219 6.75 19.45 19.02
C SER A 219 7.76 18.39 18.53
N LEU A 220 7.27 17.28 17.96
CA LEU A 220 8.10 16.16 17.52
C LEU A 220 7.99 16.00 16.00
N LYS A 221 9.13 16.03 15.30
CA LYS A 221 9.19 15.82 13.85
C LYS A 221 8.66 14.43 13.51
N ARG A 222 7.59 14.36 12.71
CA ARG A 222 7.07 13.10 12.14
C ARG A 222 8.22 12.32 11.50
N VAL A 223 8.37 11.05 11.85
CA VAL A 223 9.35 10.15 11.22
C VAL A 223 8.97 9.97 9.76
N ARG A 224 9.79 10.52 8.85
CA ARG A 224 9.48 10.59 7.41
C ARG A 224 9.62 9.26 6.67
N TYR A 225 10.15 8.21 7.33
CA TYR A 225 10.55 6.94 6.71
C TYR A 225 9.54 5.79 6.90
N HIS A 226 8.31 6.08 7.33
CA HIS A 226 7.33 5.05 7.65
C HIS A 226 6.84 4.30 6.41
N VAL A 227 6.81 4.97 5.24
CA VAL A 227 6.42 4.35 3.97
C VAL A 227 7.46 3.32 3.53
N GLU A 228 8.73 3.72 3.51
CA GLU A 228 9.87 2.86 3.18
C GLU A 228 9.98 1.69 4.16
N MET A 229 9.69 1.92 5.45
CA MET A 229 9.68 0.88 6.48
C MET A 229 8.52 -0.12 6.31
N LEU A 230 7.33 0.32 5.88
CA LEU A 230 6.22 -0.58 5.52
C LEU A 230 6.56 -1.41 4.27
N MET A 231 7.14 -0.79 3.24
CA MET A 231 7.57 -1.49 2.02
C MET A 231 8.66 -2.53 2.32
N LEU A 232 9.63 -2.19 3.19
CA LEU A 232 10.66 -3.12 3.67
C LEU A 232 10.05 -4.27 4.48
N CYS A 233 9.14 -3.97 5.41
CA CYS A 233 8.44 -4.98 6.21
C CYS A 233 7.65 -5.96 5.31
N TRP A 234 6.93 -5.44 4.31
CA TRP A 234 6.21 -6.26 3.34
C TRP A 234 7.16 -7.17 2.55
N LYS A 235 8.26 -6.63 2.02
CA LYS A 235 9.24 -7.42 1.27
C LYS A 235 9.95 -8.47 2.14
N LEU A 236 10.14 -8.20 3.43
CA LEU A 236 10.66 -9.18 4.39
C LEU A 236 9.67 -10.33 4.63
N LEU A 237 8.37 -10.03 4.75
CA LEU A 237 7.30 -11.03 4.88
C LEU A 237 7.16 -11.93 3.65
N GLU A 238 7.33 -11.38 2.45
CA GLU A 238 7.33 -12.14 1.19
C GLU A 238 8.60 -12.97 0.98
N THR A 239 9.76 -12.44 1.40
CA THR A 239 11.06 -13.08 1.13
C THR A 239 11.37 -14.21 2.11
N ASN A 240 11.02 -14.05 3.40
CA ASN A 240 11.38 -15.01 4.44
C ASN A 240 10.12 -15.61 5.10
N LYS A 241 9.73 -16.80 4.64
CA LYS A 241 8.63 -17.59 5.22
C LYS A 241 8.79 -17.86 6.73
N ARG A 242 10.03 -18.03 7.22
CA ARG A 242 10.32 -18.28 8.65
C ARG A 242 10.06 -17.03 9.50
N PHE A 243 10.48 -15.85 9.03
CA PHE A 243 10.13 -14.57 9.65
C PHE A 243 8.62 -14.33 9.64
N SER A 244 7.95 -14.62 8.51
CA SER A 244 6.49 -14.51 8.40
C SER A 244 5.77 -15.39 9.42
N ASN A 245 6.13 -16.68 9.54
CA ASN A 245 5.56 -17.57 10.54
C ASN A 245 5.83 -17.07 11.98
N TYR A 246 7.07 -16.67 12.29
CA TYR A 246 7.42 -16.07 13.59
C TYR A 246 6.57 -14.84 13.93
N LEU A 247 6.27 -13.97 12.95
CA LEU A 247 5.39 -12.82 13.15
C LEU A 247 3.96 -13.25 13.50
N MET A 248 3.42 -14.29 12.83
CA MET A 248 2.05 -14.77 13.11
C MET A 248 1.96 -15.56 14.42
N GLU A 249 3.03 -16.25 14.81
CA GLU A 249 3.13 -17.01 16.06
C GLU A 249 3.29 -16.11 17.30
N THR A 250 3.90 -14.94 17.15
CA THR A 250 4.03 -13.91 18.21
C THR A 250 2.85 -12.92 18.21
N GLU A 251 2.72 -12.08 19.25
CA GLU A 251 1.67 -11.02 19.27
C GLU A 251 1.98 -9.88 18.28
N ARG A 252 3.21 -9.80 17.78
CA ARG A 252 3.66 -8.77 16.83
C ARG A 252 2.87 -8.75 15.52
N GLY A 253 2.25 -9.85 15.11
CA GLY A 253 1.31 -9.88 13.98
C GLY A 253 0.04 -9.05 14.23
N LEU A 254 -0.48 -9.04 15.47
CA LEU A 254 -1.62 -8.20 15.87
C LEU A 254 -1.20 -6.73 15.99
N ASP A 255 -0.02 -6.47 16.58
CA ASP A 255 0.56 -5.12 16.66
C ASP A 255 0.71 -4.49 15.26
N LEU A 256 1.22 -5.27 14.28
CA LEU A 256 1.34 -4.83 12.90
C LEU A 256 -0.03 -4.58 12.25
N MET A 257 -1.01 -5.47 12.46
CA MET A 257 -2.38 -5.26 11.94
C MET A 257 -2.97 -3.93 12.43
N VAL A 258 -2.80 -3.59 13.72
CA VAL A 258 -3.27 -2.32 14.30
C VAL A 258 -2.58 -1.12 13.65
N VAL A 259 -1.26 -1.20 13.44
CA VAL A 259 -0.46 -0.17 12.74
C VAL A 259 -0.93 0.04 11.30
N LEU A 260 -1.16 -1.04 10.54
CA LEU A 260 -1.65 -0.96 9.16
C LEU A 260 -3.03 -0.33 9.08
N VAL A 261 -3.94 -0.69 10.00
CA VAL A 261 -5.28 -0.11 10.10
C VAL A 261 -5.24 1.38 10.48
N PHE A 262 -4.33 1.78 11.37
CA PHE A 262 -4.10 3.19 11.73
C PHE A 262 -3.65 4.00 10.51
N TYR A 263 -2.58 3.57 9.82
CA TYR A 263 -2.07 4.30 8.65
C TYR A 263 -3.09 4.36 7.51
N ALA A 264 -3.87 3.30 7.29
CA ALA A 264 -4.96 3.31 6.33
C ALA A 264 -6.06 4.31 6.72
N ASN A 265 -6.48 4.36 8.00
CA ASN A 265 -7.57 5.24 8.44
C ASN A 265 -7.20 6.72 8.49
N GLU A 266 -5.98 7.07 8.90
CA GLU A 266 -5.51 8.47 8.91
C GLU A 266 -5.48 9.07 7.50
N ASN A 267 -5.12 8.26 6.50
CA ASN A 267 -4.76 8.74 5.17
C ASN A 267 -5.84 8.48 4.09
N LYS A 268 -6.94 7.81 4.43
CA LYS A 268 -8.02 7.42 3.49
C LYS A 268 -8.71 8.57 2.73
N LEU A 269 -8.58 9.81 3.23
CA LEU A 269 -9.18 11.00 2.62
C LEU A 269 -8.17 11.88 1.85
N ASP A 270 -6.88 11.56 1.90
CA ASP A 270 -5.83 12.32 1.23
C ASP A 270 -5.43 11.63 -0.09
N PRO A 271 -5.76 12.21 -1.26
CA PRO A 271 -5.39 11.63 -2.56
C PRO A 271 -3.89 11.41 -2.73
N SER A 272 -3.04 12.22 -2.08
CA SER A 272 -1.58 12.07 -2.14
C SER A 272 -1.06 10.85 -1.39
N GLN A 273 -1.84 10.32 -0.44
CA GLN A 273 -1.47 9.18 0.41
C GLN A 273 -2.21 7.88 0.05
N VAL A 274 -2.98 7.85 -1.05
CA VAL A 274 -3.68 6.63 -1.51
C VAL A 274 -2.69 5.46 -1.74
N GLY A 275 -1.44 5.74 -2.14
CA GLY A 275 -0.38 4.73 -2.21
C GLY A 275 -0.08 4.08 -0.85
N LEU A 276 0.03 4.87 0.23
CA LEU A 276 0.24 4.35 1.58
C LEU A 276 -0.95 3.50 2.05
N VAL A 277 -2.18 3.96 1.78
CA VAL A 277 -3.41 3.19 2.09
C VAL A 277 -3.42 1.86 1.32
N ARG A 278 -3.05 1.86 0.04
CA ARG A 278 -2.93 0.67 -0.81
C ARG A 278 -1.89 -0.33 -0.27
N THR A 279 -0.70 0.14 0.12
CA THR A 279 0.32 -0.69 0.80
C THR A 279 -0.25 -1.34 2.07
N CYS A 280 -0.94 -0.56 2.91
CA CYS A 280 -1.54 -1.08 4.14
C CYS A 280 -2.61 -2.15 3.86
N THR A 281 -3.47 -1.92 2.86
CA THR A 281 -4.51 -2.87 2.45
C THR A 281 -3.92 -4.19 1.93
N PHE A 282 -2.92 -4.15 1.05
CA PHE A 282 -2.31 -5.38 0.52
C PHE A 282 -1.48 -6.13 1.57
N MET A 283 -0.86 -5.43 2.52
CA MET A 283 -0.27 -6.06 3.69
C MET A 283 -1.33 -6.75 4.56
N LEU A 284 -2.47 -6.12 4.84
CA LEU A 284 -3.60 -6.75 5.57
C LEU A 284 -4.12 -8.00 4.85
N GLN A 285 -4.28 -7.95 3.52
CA GLN A 285 -4.63 -9.12 2.72
C GLN A 285 -3.56 -10.23 2.86
N THR A 286 -2.27 -9.87 2.84
CA THR A 286 -1.16 -10.81 3.04
C THR A 286 -1.24 -11.47 4.43
N LEU A 287 -1.46 -10.71 5.51
CA LEU A 287 -1.62 -11.25 6.87
C LEU A 287 -2.83 -12.20 6.96
N SER A 288 -3.98 -11.82 6.40
CA SER A 288 -5.22 -12.61 6.43
C SER A 288 -5.10 -14.01 5.81
N SER A 289 -4.14 -14.20 4.90
CA SER A 289 -3.90 -15.49 4.24
C SER A 289 -3.23 -16.54 5.14
N ASN A 290 -2.79 -16.17 6.34
CA ASN A 290 -2.19 -17.10 7.29
C ASN A 290 -3.20 -17.57 8.36
N ARG A 291 -3.43 -18.88 8.45
CA ARG A 291 -4.35 -19.51 9.42
C ARG A 291 -4.05 -19.16 10.88
N ILE A 292 -2.77 -19.08 11.28
CA ILE A 292 -2.37 -18.79 12.67
C ILE A 292 -2.83 -17.39 13.07
N PHE A 293 -2.64 -16.42 12.17
CA PHE A 293 -3.13 -15.05 12.33
C PHE A 293 -4.66 -15.01 12.42
N SER A 294 -5.36 -15.67 11.49
CA SER A 294 -6.84 -15.70 11.44
C SER A 294 -7.51 -16.37 12.65
N VAL A 295 -6.83 -17.29 13.33
CA VAL A 295 -7.28 -17.81 14.63
C VAL A 295 -6.98 -16.83 15.77
N LYS A 296 -5.81 -16.19 15.75
CA LYS A 296 -5.32 -15.28 16.81
C LYS A 296 -6.10 -13.96 16.92
N ILE A 297 -6.66 -13.43 15.83
CA ILE A 297 -7.48 -12.20 15.86
C ILE A 297 -8.73 -12.29 16.77
N ASN A 298 -9.11 -13.48 17.23
CA ASN A 298 -10.22 -13.65 18.18
C ASN A 298 -9.85 -13.30 19.64
N LYS A 299 -8.59 -12.94 19.94
CA LYS A 299 -8.21 -12.41 21.27
C LYS A 299 -8.89 -11.08 21.58
N SER A 300 -9.12 -10.80 22.87
CA SER A 300 -9.55 -9.48 23.37
C SER A 300 -8.56 -8.40 22.94
N PHE A 301 -9.06 -7.23 22.50
CA PHE A 301 -8.20 -6.11 22.15
C PHE A 301 -8.13 -5.07 23.28
N ASP A 302 -7.40 -5.42 24.32
CA ASP A 302 -7.28 -4.63 25.55
C ASP A 302 -6.50 -3.32 25.33
N GLY A 303 -5.60 -3.30 24.34
CA GLY A 303 -4.83 -2.11 23.95
C GLY A 303 -5.64 -1.00 23.26
N HIS A 304 -6.91 -1.21 22.91
CA HIS A 304 -7.71 -0.28 22.11
C HIS A 304 -7.81 1.14 22.70
N ALA A 305 -7.88 1.27 24.03
CA ALA A 305 -7.95 2.57 24.71
C ALA A 305 -6.69 3.43 24.48
N SER A 306 -5.53 2.81 24.21
CA SER A 306 -4.26 3.50 23.92
C SER A 306 -4.16 4.05 22.51
N LEU A 307 -5.12 3.76 21.61
CA LEU A 307 -5.07 4.25 20.23
C LEU A 307 -5.37 5.76 20.14
N PRO A 308 -4.79 6.47 19.15
CA PRO A 308 -5.18 7.84 18.81
C PRO A 308 -6.69 7.97 18.56
N ALA A 309 -7.26 9.13 18.92
CA ALA A 309 -8.70 9.35 18.88
C ALA A 309 -9.33 9.10 17.50
N SER A 310 -8.60 9.35 16.42
CA SER A 310 -9.02 9.15 15.02
C SER A 310 -9.11 7.68 14.58
N SER A 311 -8.39 6.77 15.25
CA SER A 311 -8.45 5.32 15.03
C SER A 311 -9.20 4.58 16.15
N ARG A 312 -9.75 5.31 17.11
CA ARG A 312 -10.51 4.75 18.24
C ARG A 312 -11.98 4.56 17.85
N ILE A 313 -12.55 3.41 18.17
CA ILE A 313 -13.98 3.13 18.02
C ILE A 313 -14.69 3.48 19.35
N SER A 314 -15.73 4.30 19.30
CA SER A 314 -16.49 4.69 20.50
C SER A 314 -17.09 3.49 21.21
N ASN A 315 -16.93 3.42 22.54
CA ASN A 315 -17.44 2.35 23.41
C ASN A 315 -17.06 0.93 22.96
N PHE A 316 -15.88 0.76 22.36
CA PHE A 316 -15.43 -0.54 21.87
C PHE A 316 -15.10 -1.51 23.01
N GLN A 317 -15.79 -2.65 22.99
CA GLN A 317 -15.46 -3.85 23.76
C GLN A 317 -15.52 -5.02 22.78
N GLY A 318 -14.41 -5.71 22.53
CA GLY A 318 -14.35 -6.75 21.51
C GLY A 318 -12.95 -7.25 21.20
N THR A 319 -12.88 -8.12 20.19
CA THR A 319 -11.68 -8.79 19.72
C THR A 319 -10.94 -7.99 18.66
N TYR A 320 -9.69 -8.37 18.35
CA TYR A 320 -8.96 -7.78 17.21
C TYR A 320 -9.71 -7.99 15.88
N ALA A 321 -10.45 -9.08 15.72
CA ALA A 321 -11.34 -9.33 14.59
C ALA A 321 -12.48 -8.31 14.49
N ASN A 322 -13.13 -7.99 15.62
CA ASN A 322 -14.16 -6.95 15.67
C ASN A 322 -13.59 -5.58 15.30
N TYR A 323 -12.38 -5.24 15.77
CA TYR A 323 -11.69 -4.02 15.38
C TYR A 323 -11.41 -3.98 13.88
N LEU A 324 -10.79 -5.04 13.32
CA LEU A 324 -10.46 -5.13 11.90
C LEU A 324 -11.69 -4.98 11.00
N ILE A 325 -12.78 -5.69 11.29
CA ILE A 325 -14.03 -5.64 10.50
C ILE A 325 -14.65 -4.24 10.52
N ILE A 326 -14.77 -3.61 11.70
CA ILE A 326 -15.33 -2.25 11.82
C ILE A 326 -14.42 -1.23 11.13
N SER A 327 -13.11 -1.40 11.19
CA SER A 327 -12.14 -0.55 10.50
C SER A 327 -12.19 -0.70 8.98
N ILE A 328 -12.33 -1.93 8.45
CA ILE A 328 -12.53 -2.17 7.02
C ILE A 328 -13.84 -1.53 6.55
N TYR A 329 -14.94 -1.71 7.29
CA TYR A 329 -16.18 -1.01 7.01
C TYR A 329 -15.99 0.52 7.00
N SER A 330 -15.22 1.08 7.94
CA SER A 330 -14.93 2.52 7.98
C SER A 330 -14.14 2.98 6.75
N LEU A 331 -13.11 2.23 6.33
CA LEU A 331 -12.31 2.54 5.12
C LEU A 331 -13.20 2.60 3.86
N ILE A 332 -14.11 1.64 3.71
CA ILE A 332 -15.06 1.60 2.59
C ILE A 332 -16.09 2.73 2.74
N ALA A 333 -16.82 2.80 3.85
CA ALA A 333 -17.95 3.71 4.02
C ALA A 333 -17.59 5.21 4.11
N SER A 334 -16.36 5.57 4.49
CA SER A 334 -15.95 6.98 4.63
C SER A 334 -15.14 7.53 3.45
N SER A 335 -14.63 6.69 2.54
CA SER A 335 -13.76 7.14 1.44
C SER A 335 -14.49 7.70 0.21
N LYS A 336 -15.83 7.69 0.18
CA LYS A 336 -16.67 8.24 -0.91
C LYS A 336 -16.26 7.80 -2.32
N GLY A 337 -15.82 6.55 -2.47
CA GLY A 337 -15.40 5.96 -3.74
C GLY A 337 -13.91 6.13 -4.07
N ALA A 338 -13.17 6.98 -3.36
CA ALA A 338 -11.75 7.22 -3.61
C ALA A 338 -10.86 5.96 -3.45
N LEU A 339 -11.33 4.98 -2.68
CA LEU A 339 -10.64 3.70 -2.44
C LEU A 339 -11.30 2.51 -3.16
N SER A 340 -12.17 2.73 -4.16
CA SER A 340 -12.87 1.66 -4.91
C SER A 340 -11.92 0.55 -5.41
N THR A 341 -10.76 0.93 -5.95
CA THR A 341 -9.69 0.01 -6.41
C THR A 341 -9.13 -0.90 -5.31
N LEU A 342 -9.37 -0.60 -4.03
CA LEU A 342 -8.92 -1.37 -2.87
C LEU A 342 -10.03 -2.25 -2.27
N TYR A 343 -11.28 -2.08 -2.69
CA TYR A 343 -12.41 -2.84 -2.15
C TYR A 343 -12.25 -4.36 -2.30
N PRO A 344 -11.78 -4.91 -3.44
CA PRO A 344 -11.54 -6.34 -3.56
C PRO A 344 -10.58 -6.87 -2.49
N ALA A 345 -9.44 -6.20 -2.25
CA ALA A 345 -8.46 -6.63 -1.26
C ALA A 345 -8.99 -6.49 0.19
N LEU A 346 -9.77 -5.46 0.47
CA LEU A 346 -10.44 -5.26 1.78
C LEU A 346 -11.51 -6.34 2.05
N ILE A 347 -12.33 -6.70 1.07
CA ILE A 347 -13.32 -7.77 1.21
C ILE A 347 -12.64 -9.14 1.29
N ILE A 348 -11.65 -9.43 0.44
CA ILE A 348 -10.87 -10.67 0.50
C ILE A 348 -10.21 -10.84 1.87
N THR A 349 -9.76 -9.75 2.51
CA THR A 349 -9.24 -9.78 3.89
C THR A 349 -10.29 -10.32 4.88
N ILE A 350 -11.56 -9.94 4.73
CA ILE A 350 -12.68 -10.47 5.54
C ILE A 350 -12.98 -11.93 5.17
N THR A 351 -13.00 -12.27 3.87
CA THR A 351 -13.28 -13.64 3.40
C THR A 351 -12.21 -14.64 3.86
N ASN A 352 -10.92 -14.28 3.82
CA ASN A 352 -9.82 -15.14 4.28
C ASN A 352 -9.89 -15.45 5.79
N ILE A 353 -10.30 -14.49 6.62
CA ILE A 353 -10.42 -14.69 8.08
C ILE A 353 -11.74 -15.38 8.47
N SER A 354 -12.78 -15.28 7.63
CA SER A 354 -14.15 -15.71 7.92
C SER A 354 -14.35 -17.13 8.50
N PRO A 355 -13.61 -18.19 8.10
CA PRO A 355 -13.79 -19.54 8.66
C PRO A 355 -13.34 -19.66 10.13
N TYR A 356 -12.59 -18.68 10.61
CA TYR A 356 -11.94 -18.68 11.93
C TYR A 356 -12.53 -17.62 12.87
N LEU A 357 -13.43 -16.77 12.40
CA LEU A 357 -14.04 -15.70 13.20
C LEU A 357 -14.89 -16.27 14.34
N LYS A 358 -14.65 -15.81 15.57
CA LYS A 358 -15.44 -16.13 16.77
C LYS A 358 -15.79 -14.85 17.51
N HIS A 359 -16.92 -14.87 18.21
CA HIS A 359 -17.33 -13.83 19.14
C HIS A 359 -17.47 -12.45 18.46
N LEU A 360 -18.06 -12.45 17.26
CA LEU A 360 -18.40 -11.22 16.55
C LEU A 360 -19.36 -10.36 17.39
N SER A 361 -19.00 -9.08 17.56
CA SER A 361 -19.84 -8.15 18.31
C SER A 361 -21.09 -7.74 17.52
N PRO A 362 -22.18 -7.29 18.18
CA PRO A 362 -23.36 -6.78 17.49
C PRO A 362 -23.02 -5.67 16.49
N THR A 363 -22.07 -4.80 16.83
CA THR A 363 -21.58 -3.73 15.96
C THR A 363 -20.87 -4.28 14.71
N ALA A 364 -19.93 -5.20 14.88
CA ALA A 364 -19.19 -5.80 13.75
C ALA A 364 -20.14 -6.58 12.83
N SER A 365 -21.06 -7.36 13.41
CA SER A 365 -22.12 -8.07 12.70
C SER A 365 -22.99 -7.11 11.88
N SER A 366 -23.49 -6.04 12.52
CA SER A 366 -24.28 -5.02 11.82
C SER A 366 -23.50 -4.35 10.69
N LYS A 367 -22.20 -4.08 10.88
CA LYS A 367 -21.36 -3.48 9.81
C LYS A 367 -21.17 -4.41 8.62
N LEU A 368 -21.01 -5.72 8.82
CA LEU A 368 -20.99 -6.70 7.72
C LEU A 368 -22.31 -6.70 6.92
N LEU A 369 -23.46 -6.72 7.60
CA LEU A 369 -24.77 -6.73 6.92
C LEU A 369 -25.10 -5.39 6.24
N ILE A 370 -24.62 -4.25 6.76
CA ILE A 370 -24.72 -2.95 6.07
C ILE A 370 -23.83 -2.93 4.82
N LEU A 371 -22.61 -3.48 4.90
CA LEU A 371 -21.69 -3.56 3.77
C LEU A 371 -22.26 -4.42 2.62
N PHE A 372 -22.79 -5.59 2.94
CA PHE A 372 -23.54 -6.42 1.99
C PHE A 372 -24.74 -5.65 1.39
N SER A 373 -25.55 -4.99 2.24
CA SER A 373 -26.70 -4.20 1.80
C SER A 373 -26.38 -3.04 0.86
N SER A 374 -25.15 -2.51 0.94
CA SER A 374 -24.63 -1.46 0.06
C SER A 374 -24.17 -2.06 -1.26
N MET A 375 -23.38 -3.12 -1.20
CA MET A 375 -22.81 -3.76 -2.38
C MET A 375 -23.88 -4.49 -3.21
N SER A 376 -24.95 -4.99 -2.59
CA SER A 376 -26.11 -5.59 -3.26
C SER A 376 -27.15 -4.59 -3.78
N ALA A 377 -26.93 -3.28 -3.66
CA ALA A 377 -27.84 -2.27 -4.19
C ALA A 377 -27.66 -2.14 -5.71
N ALA A 378 -28.77 -2.05 -6.46
CA ALA A 378 -28.77 -1.95 -7.92
C ALA A 378 -27.82 -0.85 -8.44
N GLY A 379 -27.82 0.34 -7.82
CA GLY A 379 -26.94 1.45 -8.19
C GLY A 379 -25.44 1.18 -8.03
N PHE A 380 -25.03 0.31 -7.10
CA PHE A 380 -23.64 -0.11 -6.95
C PHE A 380 -23.30 -1.27 -7.89
N LEU A 381 -24.16 -2.30 -7.93
CA LEU A 381 -24.00 -3.47 -8.79
C LEU A 381 -23.82 -3.12 -10.27
N LEU A 382 -24.63 -2.19 -10.78
CA LEU A 382 -24.71 -1.84 -12.19
C LEU A 382 -23.71 -0.74 -12.62
N ALA A 383 -22.76 -0.36 -11.78
CA ALA A 383 -21.84 0.76 -12.04
C ALA A 383 -20.42 0.35 -12.45
N ASP A 384 -20.00 -0.90 -12.20
CA ASP A 384 -18.73 -1.46 -12.68
C ASP A 384 -18.93 -2.97 -12.89
N GLU A 385 -18.43 -3.48 -14.02
CA GLU A 385 -18.49 -4.89 -14.38
C GLU A 385 -18.00 -5.82 -13.26
N ALA A 386 -16.99 -5.40 -12.48
CA ALA A 386 -16.37 -6.20 -11.43
C ALA A 386 -17.09 -6.14 -10.06
N ASN A 387 -18.09 -5.26 -9.87
CA ASN A 387 -18.69 -5.04 -8.54
C ASN A 387 -19.41 -6.28 -7.98
N HIS A 388 -19.94 -7.18 -8.84
CA HIS A 388 -20.57 -8.43 -8.42
C HIS A 388 -19.64 -9.33 -7.59
N LYS A 389 -18.32 -9.32 -7.87
CA LYS A 389 -17.30 -10.13 -7.16
C LYS A 389 -17.18 -9.77 -5.69
N LEU A 390 -17.48 -8.52 -5.32
CA LEU A 390 -17.47 -8.09 -3.92
C LEU A 390 -18.61 -8.74 -3.12
N ILE A 391 -19.76 -9.00 -3.76
CA ILE A 391 -20.87 -9.73 -3.17
C ILE A 391 -20.53 -11.21 -3.04
N GLU A 392 -19.96 -11.82 -4.09
CA GLU A 392 -19.49 -13.22 -4.07
C GLU A 392 -18.58 -13.49 -2.86
N TYR A 393 -17.56 -12.65 -2.67
CA TYR A 393 -16.62 -12.77 -1.55
C TYR A 393 -17.29 -12.52 -0.17
N LEU A 394 -18.28 -11.63 -0.07
CA LEU A 394 -19.04 -11.42 1.16
C LEU A 394 -20.00 -12.59 1.48
N LEU A 395 -20.66 -13.16 0.47
CA LEU A 395 -21.51 -14.34 0.63
C LEU A 395 -20.69 -15.56 1.03
N GLU A 396 -19.51 -15.76 0.43
CA GLU A 396 -18.56 -16.77 0.90
C GLU A 396 -18.17 -16.53 2.36
N ALA A 397 -17.86 -15.29 2.75
CA ALA A 397 -17.53 -14.96 4.13
C ALA A 397 -18.69 -15.30 5.10
N PHE A 398 -19.93 -15.00 4.73
CA PHE A 398 -21.11 -15.31 5.54
C PHE A 398 -21.34 -16.82 5.63
N ASN A 399 -21.19 -17.53 4.52
CA ASN A 399 -21.28 -18.98 4.46
C ASN A 399 -20.23 -19.67 5.32
N ASN A 400 -18.99 -19.16 5.33
CA ASN A 400 -17.92 -19.66 6.18
C ASN A 400 -18.22 -19.43 7.68
N ILE A 401 -18.69 -18.24 8.07
CA ILE A 401 -19.08 -17.96 9.46
C ILE A 401 -20.21 -18.91 9.91
N ILE A 402 -21.23 -19.11 9.07
CA ILE A 402 -22.35 -20.03 9.35
C ILE A 402 -21.87 -21.49 9.45
N ARG A 403 -21.05 -21.97 8.50
CA ARG A 403 -20.67 -23.39 8.43
C ARG A 403 -19.64 -23.79 9.48
N PHE A 404 -18.69 -22.92 9.81
CA PHE A 404 -17.57 -23.27 10.68
C PHE A 404 -17.69 -22.74 12.11
N GLN A 405 -18.43 -21.65 12.33
CA GLN A 405 -18.43 -20.91 13.61
C GLN A 405 -19.83 -20.43 14.04
N PHE A 406 -20.88 -21.21 13.74
CA PHE A 406 -22.27 -20.87 14.07
C PHE A 406 -22.48 -20.53 15.56
N SER A 407 -22.10 -21.46 16.43
CA SER A 407 -22.32 -21.37 17.89
C SER A 407 -21.58 -20.20 18.53
N ASP A 408 -20.44 -19.81 17.98
CA ASP A 408 -19.59 -18.73 18.51
C ASP A 408 -19.99 -17.33 18.02
N ASN A 409 -20.94 -17.22 17.08
CA ASN A 409 -21.31 -15.96 16.41
C ASN A 409 -22.82 -15.70 16.39
N LEU A 410 -23.53 -16.01 17.48
CA LEU A 410 -24.99 -15.85 17.57
C LEU A 410 -25.49 -14.42 17.26
N HIS A 411 -24.70 -13.38 17.56
CA HIS A 411 -25.02 -11.99 17.18
C HIS A 411 -24.98 -11.75 15.67
N PHE A 412 -24.14 -12.47 14.92
CA PHE A 412 -24.13 -12.42 13.46
C PHE A 412 -25.35 -13.13 12.87
N ILE A 413 -25.69 -14.31 13.40
CA ILE A 413 -26.90 -15.05 13.00
C ILE A 413 -28.16 -14.21 13.27
N HIS A 414 -28.22 -13.54 14.42
CA HIS A 414 -29.27 -12.56 14.75
C HIS A 414 -29.36 -11.45 13.69
N ALA A 415 -28.28 -10.72 13.44
CA ALA A 415 -28.26 -9.63 12.45
C ALA A 415 -28.63 -10.07 11.02
N LEU A 416 -28.30 -11.32 10.65
CA LEU A 416 -28.62 -11.94 9.38
C LEU A 416 -30.13 -12.25 9.25
N LEU A 417 -30.78 -12.75 10.31
CA LEU A 417 -32.23 -12.98 10.34
C LEU A 417 -33.04 -11.68 10.15
N TYR A 418 -32.60 -10.58 10.78
CA TYR A 418 -33.19 -9.25 10.57
C TYR A 418 -32.96 -8.67 9.16
N SER A 419 -31.99 -9.22 8.41
CA SER A 419 -31.59 -8.73 7.09
C SER A 419 -32.22 -9.51 5.92
N GLN A 420 -33.13 -10.46 6.18
CA GLN A 420 -33.74 -11.37 5.19
C GLN A 420 -34.15 -10.70 3.87
N GLN A 421 -34.92 -9.60 3.92
CA GLN A 421 -35.43 -8.92 2.73
C GLN A 421 -34.33 -8.52 1.72
N LYS A 422 -33.09 -8.34 2.19
CA LYS A 422 -31.94 -7.98 1.35
C LYS A 422 -31.42 -9.18 0.58
N PHE A 423 -31.39 -10.35 1.22
CA PHE A 423 -31.04 -11.62 0.57
C PHE A 423 -32.15 -12.07 -0.39
N GLU A 424 -33.42 -11.87 -0.03
CA GLU A 424 -34.56 -12.16 -0.93
C GLU A 424 -34.60 -11.25 -2.15
N ARG A 425 -34.29 -9.95 -2.00
CA ARG A 425 -34.13 -9.03 -3.15
C ARG A 425 -33.01 -9.47 -4.08
N LEU A 426 -31.86 -9.87 -3.52
CA LEU A 426 -30.76 -10.39 -4.34
C LEU A 426 -31.08 -11.76 -4.95
N ALA A 427 -31.88 -12.60 -4.32
CA ALA A 427 -32.31 -13.92 -4.83
C ALA A 427 -33.48 -13.87 -5.82
N ASN A 428 -34.05 -12.68 -6.05
CA ASN A 428 -35.05 -12.41 -7.08
C ASN A 428 -34.58 -11.21 -7.94
N PHE A 429 -33.28 -11.12 -8.20
CA PHE A 429 -32.70 -10.00 -8.93
C PHE A 429 -33.11 -10.06 -10.41
N ASP A 430 -33.72 -8.98 -10.90
CA ASP A 430 -34.04 -8.77 -12.32
C ASP A 430 -33.38 -7.47 -12.79
N LEU A 431 -32.71 -7.54 -13.94
CA LEU A 431 -31.95 -6.43 -14.50
C LEU A 431 -32.86 -5.24 -14.86
N ASN A 432 -34.05 -5.49 -15.39
CA ASN A 432 -34.96 -4.42 -15.81
C ASN A 432 -35.47 -3.64 -14.59
N THR A 433 -35.87 -4.35 -13.53
CA THR A 433 -36.27 -3.78 -12.25
C THR A 433 -35.13 -2.99 -11.60
N ALA A 434 -33.90 -3.52 -11.65
CA ALA A 434 -32.71 -2.85 -11.10
C ALA A 434 -32.32 -1.57 -11.87
N LEU A 435 -32.42 -1.59 -13.21
CA LEU A 435 -32.21 -0.40 -14.06
C LEU A 435 -33.29 0.65 -13.82
N ASN A 436 -34.56 0.25 -13.70
CA ASN A 436 -35.66 1.15 -13.37
C ASN A 436 -35.50 1.78 -11.97
N GLU A 437 -35.08 1.00 -10.95
CA GLU A 437 -34.79 1.53 -9.61
C GLU A 437 -33.65 2.57 -9.65
N ARG A 438 -32.61 2.33 -10.46
CA ARG A 438 -31.50 3.27 -10.67
C ARG A 438 -31.99 4.55 -11.35
N HIS A 439 -32.70 4.44 -12.47
CA HIS A 439 -33.18 5.59 -13.23
C HIS A 439 -34.15 6.46 -12.41
N LEU A 440 -35.07 5.85 -11.65
CA LEU A 440 -35.97 6.59 -10.75
C LEU A 440 -35.20 7.37 -9.68
N LYS A 441 -34.15 6.78 -9.08
CA LYS A 441 -33.30 7.48 -8.11
C LYS A 441 -32.47 8.60 -8.73
N GLU A 442 -32.06 8.46 -9.98
CA GLU A 442 -31.38 9.52 -10.74
C GLU A 442 -32.35 10.70 -10.97
N ILE A 443 -33.61 10.44 -11.39
CA ILE A 443 -34.65 11.47 -11.54
C ILE A 443 -34.93 12.19 -10.22
N TYR A 444 -35.23 11.47 -9.13
CA TYR A 444 -35.52 12.09 -7.84
C TYR A 444 -34.35 12.95 -7.33
N ARG A 445 -33.10 12.57 -7.63
CA ARG A 445 -31.91 13.33 -7.26
C ARG A 445 -31.78 14.63 -8.08
N GLU A 446 -32.14 14.61 -9.36
CA GLU A 446 -32.23 15.84 -10.16
C GLU A 446 -33.32 16.76 -9.62
N GLU A 447 -34.49 16.22 -9.26
CA GLU A 447 -35.58 16.97 -8.65
C GLU A 447 -35.21 17.54 -7.26
N GLU A 448 -34.47 16.82 -6.42
CA GLU A 448 -33.97 17.34 -5.13
C GLU A 448 -32.88 18.42 -5.32
N GLY A 449 -32.06 18.32 -6.38
CA GLY A 449 -31.04 19.32 -6.72
C GLY A 449 -31.59 20.61 -7.35
N MET A 450 -32.83 20.60 -7.86
CA MET A 450 -33.44 21.76 -8.51
C MET A 450 -33.97 22.81 -7.52
N SER A 451 -33.55 24.07 -7.71
CA SER A 451 -34.14 25.23 -7.02
C SER A 451 -35.65 25.32 -7.25
N GLU A 452 -36.42 25.79 -6.26
CA GLU A 452 -37.90 25.90 -6.37
C GLU A 452 -38.39 26.66 -7.60
N LYS A 453 -37.61 27.63 -8.10
CA LYS A 453 -37.93 28.37 -9.35
C LYS A 453 -37.87 27.52 -10.63
N ALA A 454 -37.21 26.37 -10.59
CA ALA A 454 -37.16 25.41 -11.70
C ALA A 454 -38.29 24.37 -11.61
N LYS A 455 -38.69 23.97 -10.40
CA LYS A 455 -39.77 22.98 -10.18
C LYS A 455 -41.11 23.41 -10.79
N GLY A 456 -41.43 24.71 -10.70
CA GLY A 456 -42.68 25.27 -11.26
C GLY A 456 -42.74 25.40 -12.80
N LYS A 457 -41.93 24.66 -13.57
CA LYS A 457 -41.91 24.70 -15.04
C LYS A 457 -42.00 23.33 -15.73
N LEU A 458 -42.11 22.24 -14.98
CA LEU A 458 -42.33 20.90 -15.53
C LEU A 458 -43.82 20.67 -15.82
N PRO A 459 -44.19 19.94 -16.88
CA PRO A 459 -45.58 19.64 -17.19
C PRO A 459 -46.15 18.59 -16.22
N ASP A 460 -47.36 18.85 -15.68
CA ASP A 460 -48.12 17.92 -14.84
C ASP A 460 -48.47 16.63 -15.60
N ASN A 461 -47.60 15.61 -15.54
CA ASN A 461 -47.91 14.27 -16.04
C ASN A 461 -46.99 13.17 -15.46
N THR A 462 -46.81 13.15 -14.14
CA THR A 462 -46.32 11.95 -13.42
C THR A 462 -47.36 11.52 -12.39
N ALA A 463 -47.81 10.27 -12.49
CA ALA A 463 -48.91 9.76 -11.69
C ALA A 463 -48.53 9.68 -10.20
N SER A 464 -49.44 10.14 -9.33
CA SER A 464 -49.35 10.05 -7.88
C SER A 464 -49.53 8.63 -7.37
N LEU A 465 -48.50 7.80 -7.56
CA LEU A 465 -48.42 6.47 -6.96
C LEU A 465 -48.01 6.57 -5.49
N ASN A 466 -49.02 6.47 -4.61
CA ASN A 466 -48.82 6.23 -3.19
C ASN A 466 -47.90 5.02 -2.99
N SER A 467 -46.76 5.21 -2.32
CA SER A 467 -46.04 4.08 -1.72
C SER A 467 -45.53 4.46 -0.33
N SER A 468 -45.94 3.67 0.65
CA SER A 468 -45.47 3.74 2.04
C SER A 468 -44.05 3.17 2.12
N SER A 469 -43.06 3.88 1.60
CA SER A 469 -41.66 3.54 1.82
C SER A 469 -41.29 3.86 3.27
N SER A 470 -40.87 2.83 3.98
CA SER A 470 -40.31 2.97 5.33
C SER A 470 -39.14 3.94 5.28
N GLN A 471 -39.20 4.99 6.11
CA GLN A 471 -38.06 5.88 6.33
C GLN A 471 -36.88 5.05 6.84
N LEU A 472 -35.95 4.74 5.95
CA LEU A 472 -34.66 4.19 6.36
C LEU A 472 -33.84 5.34 7.01
N PRO A 473 -32.95 5.07 7.97
CA PRO A 473 -32.23 6.12 8.72
C PRO A 473 -30.92 6.58 8.03
N SER A 474 -31.00 7.67 7.25
CA SER A 474 -30.04 8.33 6.28
C SER A 474 -28.56 7.88 6.16
N SER A 475 -27.97 7.36 7.22
CA SER A 475 -26.62 6.75 7.29
C SER A 475 -26.36 5.55 6.35
N TYR A 476 -27.38 4.86 5.83
CA TYR A 476 -27.22 3.75 4.87
C TYR A 476 -27.03 4.23 3.42
N GLU A 477 -27.52 5.42 3.11
CA GLU A 477 -27.74 5.92 1.75
C GLU A 477 -26.42 6.33 1.08
N SER A 478 -25.52 6.92 1.89
CA SER A 478 -24.20 7.38 1.48
C SER A 478 -23.43 6.34 0.66
N LEU A 479 -23.56 5.06 1.03
CA LEU A 479 -22.80 3.93 0.49
C LEU A 479 -23.24 3.44 -0.90
N ALA A 480 -24.38 3.88 -1.43
CA ALA A 480 -24.83 3.55 -2.79
C ALA A 480 -24.27 4.49 -3.88
N HIS A 481 -23.64 5.60 -3.49
CA HIS A 481 -23.11 6.63 -4.39
C HIS A 481 -21.62 6.44 -4.75
N PHE A 482 -21.13 5.19 -4.71
CA PHE A 482 -19.72 4.91 -4.43
C PHE A 482 -18.82 4.56 -5.63
N SER A 483 -19.36 4.70 -6.83
CA SER A 483 -18.73 4.28 -8.07
C SER A 483 -18.91 5.35 -9.14
N GLY A 484 -17.84 6.10 -9.42
CA GLY A 484 -17.68 6.68 -10.75
C GLY A 484 -17.44 5.52 -11.69
N GLY A 485 -18.48 5.13 -12.44
CA GLY A 485 -18.34 4.11 -13.46
C GLY A 485 -17.35 4.54 -14.54
N LYS A 486 -16.72 3.58 -15.21
CA LYS A 486 -16.17 3.87 -16.54
C LYS A 486 -17.35 4.10 -17.47
N ASP A 487 -17.29 5.15 -18.27
CA ASP A 487 -18.40 5.59 -19.14
C ASP A 487 -18.83 4.54 -20.19
N ASP A 488 -18.06 3.47 -20.38
CA ASP A 488 -18.26 2.44 -21.41
C ASP A 488 -19.00 1.16 -20.93
N PHE A 489 -19.28 0.96 -19.63
CA PHE A 489 -19.93 -0.28 -19.17
C PHE A 489 -21.46 -0.21 -19.23
N VAL A 490 -22.06 -1.10 -20.04
CA VAL A 490 -23.51 -1.30 -20.14
C VAL A 490 -23.89 -2.71 -19.65
N PRO A 491 -24.64 -2.84 -18.54
CA PRO A 491 -25.10 -4.14 -18.05
C PRO A 491 -26.00 -4.88 -19.04
N THR A 492 -25.77 -6.18 -19.23
CA THR A 492 -26.58 -7.07 -20.07
C THR A 492 -27.14 -8.25 -19.26
N ASN A 493 -28.22 -8.88 -19.74
CA ASN A 493 -28.76 -10.08 -19.08
C ASN A 493 -27.74 -11.24 -19.09
N GLU A 494 -27.00 -11.42 -20.19
CA GLU A 494 -25.93 -12.42 -20.28
C GLU A 494 -24.83 -12.22 -19.21
N TRP A 495 -24.47 -10.95 -18.93
CA TRP A 495 -23.54 -10.63 -17.84
C TRP A 495 -24.13 -10.96 -16.47
N VAL A 496 -25.42 -10.66 -16.23
CA VAL A 496 -26.11 -11.03 -14.97
C VAL A 496 -26.11 -12.55 -14.81
N ASP A 497 -26.59 -13.31 -15.80
CA ASP A 497 -26.69 -14.77 -15.76
C ASP A 497 -25.34 -15.44 -15.46
N GLY A 498 -24.25 -14.85 -15.97
CA GLY A 498 -22.87 -15.32 -15.78
C GLY A 498 -22.41 -15.38 -14.33
N TRP A 499 -22.82 -14.44 -13.46
CA TRP A 499 -22.47 -14.44 -12.03
C TRP A 499 -23.63 -14.78 -11.10
N TYR A 500 -24.86 -14.47 -11.49
CA TYR A 500 -26.07 -14.64 -10.68
C TYR A 500 -26.29 -16.11 -10.31
N THR A 501 -26.13 -17.00 -11.29
CA THR A 501 -26.21 -18.45 -11.13
C THR A 501 -25.13 -19.05 -10.21
N GLN A 502 -24.03 -18.32 -9.99
CA GLN A 502 -22.90 -18.73 -9.16
C GLN A 502 -23.00 -18.22 -7.71
N LEU A 503 -23.95 -17.33 -7.39
CA LEU A 503 -24.08 -16.77 -6.05
C LEU A 503 -24.49 -17.85 -5.02
N SER A 504 -23.65 -18.03 -4.01
CA SER A 504 -23.82 -19.03 -2.95
C SER A 504 -24.86 -18.66 -1.88
N LEU A 505 -26.00 -18.09 -2.30
CA LEU A 505 -27.10 -17.62 -1.44
C LEU A 505 -27.81 -18.74 -0.66
N THR A 506 -27.79 -19.97 -1.18
CA THR A 506 -28.60 -21.09 -0.67
C THR A 506 -28.38 -21.36 0.82
N THR A 507 -27.14 -21.34 1.32
CA THR A 507 -26.85 -21.59 2.75
C THR A 507 -27.52 -20.55 3.65
N VAL A 508 -27.41 -19.26 3.29
CA VAL A 508 -28.00 -18.14 4.04
C VAL A 508 -29.54 -18.22 4.02
N ILE A 509 -30.13 -18.47 2.85
CA ILE A 509 -31.58 -18.53 2.67
C ILE A 509 -32.17 -19.76 3.40
N SER A 510 -31.55 -20.94 3.29
CA SER A 510 -31.97 -22.14 4.02
C SER A 510 -31.95 -21.91 5.54
N LEU A 511 -30.92 -21.22 6.06
CA LEU A 511 -30.81 -20.88 7.47
C LEU A 511 -31.95 -19.95 7.92
N ILE A 512 -32.21 -18.87 7.17
CA ILE A 512 -33.26 -17.90 7.48
C ILE A 512 -34.65 -18.57 7.45
N ASN A 513 -34.93 -19.33 6.39
CA ASN A 513 -36.21 -20.01 6.21
C ASN A 513 -36.49 -21.09 7.28
N HIS A 514 -35.45 -21.69 7.85
CA HIS A 514 -35.60 -22.65 8.95
C HIS A 514 -35.84 -21.96 10.30
N LEU A 515 -35.06 -20.93 10.63
CA LEU A 515 -35.08 -20.30 11.96
C LEU A 515 -36.20 -19.29 12.16
N LYS A 516 -36.51 -18.46 11.16
CA LYS A 516 -37.47 -17.36 11.34
C LYS A 516 -38.89 -17.86 11.70
N PRO A 517 -39.48 -18.89 11.05
CA PRO A 517 -40.79 -19.39 11.43
C PRO A 517 -40.83 -19.96 12.86
N GLN A 518 -39.69 -20.40 13.41
CA GLN A 518 -39.61 -20.88 14.80
C GLN A 518 -39.60 -19.72 15.80
N LEU A 519 -38.89 -18.63 15.47
CA LEU A 519 -38.88 -17.39 16.26
C LEU A 519 -40.26 -16.70 16.27
N GLU A 520 -40.93 -16.63 15.12
CA GLU A 520 -42.28 -16.07 15.01
C GLU A 520 -43.32 -16.90 15.80
N LYS A 521 -43.26 -18.25 15.71
CA LYS A 521 -44.13 -19.14 16.47
C LYS A 521 -43.90 -19.12 17.98
N SER A 522 -42.68 -18.80 18.43
CA SER A 522 -42.34 -18.74 19.85
C SER A 522 -42.54 -17.36 20.48
N GLY A 523 -42.86 -16.32 19.69
CA GLY A 523 -43.18 -14.98 20.20
C GLY A 523 -42.02 -14.28 20.90
N ILE A 524 -40.78 -14.65 20.57
CA ILE A 524 -39.57 -14.20 21.28
C ILE A 524 -39.23 -12.76 20.90
N THR A 525 -39.05 -11.89 21.90
CA THR A 525 -38.62 -10.50 21.69
C THR A 525 -37.18 -10.42 21.21
N SER A 526 -36.85 -9.39 20.43
CA SER A 526 -35.52 -9.14 19.82
C SER A 526 -34.33 -9.47 20.74
N ASP A 527 -34.43 -9.05 22.00
CA ASP A 527 -33.36 -9.13 23.00
C ASP A 527 -33.11 -10.55 23.52
N LYS A 528 -34.13 -11.42 23.41
CA LYS A 528 -34.09 -12.84 23.82
C LYS A 528 -33.77 -13.81 22.68
N VAL A 529 -33.77 -13.35 21.42
CA VAL A 529 -33.46 -14.21 20.26
C VAL A 529 -32.06 -14.82 20.37
N VAL A 530 -31.07 -14.07 20.86
CA VAL A 530 -29.70 -14.60 21.07
C VAL A 530 -29.65 -15.68 22.15
N GLU A 531 -30.51 -15.60 23.17
CA GLU A 531 -30.63 -16.63 24.22
C GLU A 531 -31.26 -17.91 23.66
N TYR A 532 -32.31 -17.78 22.85
CA TYR A 532 -32.91 -18.91 22.12
C TYR A 532 -31.92 -19.59 21.16
N LEU A 533 -31.16 -18.81 20.39
CA LEU A 533 -30.17 -19.34 19.44
C LEU A 533 -29.04 -20.14 20.13
N LYS A 534 -28.79 -19.98 21.44
CA LYS A 534 -27.86 -20.86 22.19
C LYS A 534 -28.34 -22.30 22.28
N GLY A 535 -29.65 -22.54 22.19
CA GLY A 535 -30.25 -23.87 22.24
C GLY A 535 -30.35 -24.58 20.90
N VAL A 536 -29.99 -23.92 19.80
CA VAL A 536 -30.11 -24.46 18.43
C VAL A 536 -28.76 -24.99 17.97
N SER A 537 -28.73 -26.26 17.52
CA SER A 537 -27.53 -26.85 16.93
C SER A 537 -27.57 -26.77 15.40
N LEU A 538 -26.42 -26.52 14.77
CA LEU A 538 -26.33 -26.44 13.31
C LEU A 538 -26.68 -27.77 12.62
N SER A 539 -26.52 -28.90 13.33
CA SER A 539 -26.94 -30.24 12.91
C SER A 539 -28.43 -30.36 12.57
N ASP A 540 -29.25 -29.53 13.20
CA ASP A 540 -30.70 -29.62 13.14
C ASP A 540 -31.26 -28.87 11.90
N ILE A 541 -30.37 -28.18 11.19
CA ILE A 541 -30.64 -27.33 10.03
C ILE A 541 -30.09 -28.01 8.79
N SER A 542 -30.98 -28.49 7.91
CA SER A 542 -30.61 -29.09 6.62
C SER A 542 -30.01 -28.06 5.66
N LEU A 543 -28.72 -27.78 5.83
CA LEU A 543 -27.94 -26.94 4.91
C LEU A 543 -27.46 -27.75 3.69
N PRO A 544 -27.35 -27.12 2.51
CA PRO A 544 -26.81 -27.78 1.32
C PRO A 544 -25.34 -28.20 1.55
N PRO A 545 -24.88 -29.31 0.93
CA PRO A 545 -23.48 -29.71 1.00
C PRO A 545 -22.57 -28.57 0.52
N SER A 546 -21.36 -28.47 1.09
CA SER A 546 -20.39 -27.45 0.68
C SER A 546 -19.92 -27.74 -0.75
N THR A 547 -20.28 -26.87 -1.70
CA THR A 547 -19.88 -27.02 -3.11
C THR A 547 -18.38 -26.79 -3.32
N HIS A 548 -17.73 -26.01 -2.44
CA HIS A 548 -16.30 -25.70 -2.49
C HIS A 548 -15.66 -25.75 -1.10
N SER A 549 -14.36 -26.03 -1.05
CA SER A 549 -13.52 -25.89 0.14
C SER A 549 -13.22 -24.42 0.45
N VAL A 550 -12.83 -24.13 1.70
CA VAL A 550 -12.39 -22.80 2.13
C VAL A 550 -11.25 -22.31 1.23
N THR A 551 -11.50 -21.21 0.49
CA THR A 551 -10.56 -20.71 -0.51
C THR A 551 -9.78 -19.50 0.02
N ILE A 552 -8.53 -19.74 0.42
CA ILE A 552 -7.63 -18.70 0.93
C ILE A 552 -6.95 -17.96 -0.23
N ARG A 553 -7.37 -16.72 -0.46
CA ARG A 553 -6.89 -15.85 -1.55
C ARG A 553 -5.70 -15.01 -1.09
N LYS A 554 -4.50 -15.51 -1.38
CA LYS A 554 -3.22 -14.80 -1.14
C LYS A 554 -3.11 -13.55 -2.04
N PHE A 555 -2.34 -12.57 -1.59
CA PHE A 555 -1.95 -11.44 -2.45
C PHE A 555 -1.08 -11.95 -3.62
N GLN A 556 -1.25 -11.37 -4.81
CA GLN A 556 -0.52 -11.71 -6.03
C GLN A 556 0.01 -10.45 -6.72
N TRP A 557 1.24 -10.52 -7.24
CA TRP A 557 1.83 -9.43 -8.03
C TRP A 557 1.34 -9.50 -9.47
N VAL A 558 0.67 -8.44 -9.90
CA VAL A 558 0.34 -8.16 -11.31
C VAL A 558 1.29 -7.06 -11.80
N GLU A 559 1.61 -7.03 -13.09
CA GLU A 559 2.51 -6.03 -13.70
C GLU A 559 2.18 -4.58 -13.29
N ALA A 560 0.90 -4.19 -13.35
CA ALA A 560 0.45 -2.86 -12.91
C ALA A 560 0.74 -2.57 -11.42
N LEU A 561 0.75 -3.58 -10.55
CA LEU A 561 1.11 -3.44 -9.13
C LEU A 561 2.63 -3.35 -8.95
N VAL A 562 3.42 -4.02 -9.80
CA VAL A 562 4.89 -3.89 -9.80
C VAL A 562 5.29 -2.47 -10.21
N ILE A 563 4.72 -1.95 -11.31
CA ILE A 563 4.93 -0.57 -11.77
C ILE A 563 4.52 0.41 -10.69
N TRP A 564 3.31 0.28 -10.12
CA TRP A 564 2.86 1.14 -9.02
C TRP A 564 3.82 1.13 -7.82
N PHE A 565 4.31 -0.03 -7.40
CA PHE A 565 5.24 -0.15 -6.27
C PHE A 565 6.59 0.52 -6.57
N GLN A 566 7.10 0.39 -7.80
CA GLN A 566 8.31 1.08 -8.26
C GLN A 566 8.13 2.60 -8.29
N SER A 567 7.12 3.11 -8.98
CA SER A 567 6.86 4.56 -9.08
C SER A 567 6.52 5.17 -7.72
N MET A 568 5.93 4.41 -6.78
CA MET A 568 5.77 4.83 -5.39
C MET A 568 7.12 4.95 -4.67
N LEU A 569 7.99 3.93 -4.77
CA LEU A 569 9.34 3.95 -4.17
C LEU A 569 10.18 5.12 -4.70
N TRP A 570 10.18 5.32 -6.02
CA TRP A 570 10.87 6.42 -6.68
C TRP A 570 10.26 7.77 -6.34
N GLY A 571 8.93 7.89 -6.32
CA GLY A 571 8.21 9.11 -5.94
C GLY A 571 8.54 9.58 -4.52
N HIS A 572 8.52 8.68 -3.53
CA HIS A 572 8.94 9.00 -2.16
C HIS A 572 10.44 9.35 -2.08
N THR A 573 11.29 8.65 -2.82
CA THR A 573 12.73 8.96 -2.89
C THR A 573 12.98 10.34 -3.50
N TYR A 574 12.24 10.69 -4.56
CA TYR A 574 12.31 11.99 -5.24
C TYR A 574 11.81 13.12 -4.33
N ILE A 575 10.59 13.02 -3.78
CA ILE A 575 9.98 14.03 -2.91
C ILE A 575 10.83 14.24 -1.65
N SER A 576 11.35 13.16 -1.03
CA SER A 576 12.21 13.29 0.14
C SER A 576 13.53 14.01 -0.19
N SER A 577 14.07 13.86 -1.41
CA SER A 577 15.20 14.67 -1.89
C SER A 577 14.84 16.15 -2.08
N VAL A 578 13.64 16.46 -2.59
CA VAL A 578 13.19 17.84 -2.84
C VAL A 578 12.92 18.60 -1.53
N SER A 579 12.31 17.95 -0.53
CA SER A 579 11.74 18.60 0.66
C SER A 579 12.72 19.33 1.58
N ASN A 580 14.02 19.06 1.48
CA ASN A 580 15.06 19.74 2.27
C ASN A 580 16.09 20.45 1.37
N TYR A 581 16.38 19.92 0.17
CA TYR A 581 17.36 20.49 -0.76
C TYR A 581 16.91 20.29 -2.20
N GLY A 582 16.41 21.36 -2.84
CA GLY A 582 16.49 21.45 -4.30
C GLY A 582 17.92 21.16 -4.77
N PRO A 583 18.15 20.63 -5.98
CA PRO A 583 19.48 20.17 -6.40
C PRO A 583 20.50 21.31 -6.52
N TRP A 584 20.03 22.57 -6.41
CA TRP A 584 20.79 23.80 -6.44
C TRP A 584 20.78 24.57 -5.10
N ASN A 585 20.11 24.05 -4.06
CA ASN A 585 19.88 24.79 -2.82
C ASN A 585 21.17 24.89 -1.98
N ASN A 586 21.60 26.11 -1.66
CA ASN A 586 22.91 26.45 -1.07
C ASN A 586 24.14 26.05 -1.89
N THR A 587 23.99 25.66 -3.16
CA THR A 587 25.11 25.28 -4.03
C THR A 587 25.29 26.28 -5.16
N GLN A 588 26.39 27.05 -5.12
CA GLN A 588 26.89 27.90 -6.22
C GLN A 588 27.45 27.01 -7.34
N ILE A 589 26.59 26.26 -8.04
CA ILE A 589 27.07 25.24 -8.98
C ILE A 589 27.59 25.86 -10.27
N LYS A 590 28.92 25.88 -10.39
CA LYS A 590 29.66 26.09 -11.64
C LYS A 590 30.07 24.72 -12.20
N LEU A 591 29.16 24.03 -12.87
CA LEU A 591 29.45 22.73 -13.49
C LEU A 591 30.49 22.83 -14.63
N PHE A 592 30.54 23.99 -15.31
CA PHE A 592 31.48 24.26 -16.40
C PHE A 592 31.96 25.70 -16.34
N HIS A 593 33.24 25.93 -16.62
CA HIS A 593 33.76 27.28 -16.88
C HIS A 593 33.53 27.60 -18.36
N ILE A 594 32.50 28.37 -18.67
CA ILE A 594 32.33 28.94 -20.02
C ILE A 594 33.43 30.00 -20.20
N LYS A 595 34.54 29.61 -20.86
CA LYS A 595 35.48 30.59 -21.43
C LYS A 595 34.71 31.41 -22.46
N HIS A 596 34.26 32.59 -22.05
CA HIS A 596 33.84 33.61 -22.99
C HIS A 596 35.08 33.98 -23.81
N GLN A 597 35.08 33.58 -25.08
CA GLN A 597 36.07 34.03 -26.04
C GLN A 597 35.92 35.55 -26.14
N GLN A 598 36.97 36.29 -25.78
CA GLN A 598 36.93 37.75 -25.84
C GLN A 598 36.66 38.15 -27.29
N GLN A 599 35.50 38.75 -27.54
CA GLN A 599 35.21 39.34 -28.83
C GLN A 599 36.18 40.49 -29.05
N THR A 600 37.00 40.38 -30.09
CA THR A 600 37.83 41.47 -30.61
C THR A 600 36.91 42.65 -30.94
N PRO A 601 37.18 43.88 -30.49
CA PRO A 601 36.31 45.01 -30.80
C PRO A 601 36.34 45.31 -32.31
N GLU A 602 35.18 45.31 -32.96
CA GLU A 602 35.04 45.88 -34.30
C GLU A 602 35.22 47.41 -34.27
N PRO A 603 35.85 48.02 -35.29
CA PRO A 603 36.02 49.47 -35.35
C PRO A 603 34.71 50.18 -35.72
N LEU A 604 34.36 51.21 -34.93
CA LEU A 604 33.16 52.03 -35.13
C LEU A 604 33.24 52.90 -36.41
N PRO A 605 32.16 53.00 -37.20
CA PRO A 605 32.00 54.04 -38.22
C PRO A 605 31.55 55.39 -37.61
N PRO A 606 31.74 56.53 -38.31
CA PRO A 606 31.72 57.86 -37.67
C PRO A 606 30.42 58.66 -37.84
N PHE A 607 29.96 59.29 -36.73
CA PHE A 607 29.00 60.43 -36.62
C PHE A 607 27.57 60.24 -37.22
N ALA A 608 26.49 60.82 -36.69
CA ALA A 608 26.23 61.66 -35.50
C ALA A 608 24.85 61.26 -34.90
N SER A 609 24.14 61.95 -33.99
CA SER A 609 24.29 63.23 -33.26
C SER A 609 23.40 63.20 -31.99
N GLN A 610 23.65 64.09 -31.02
CA GLN A 610 22.68 64.41 -29.95
C GLN A 610 21.88 65.68 -30.30
N PRO A 611 20.71 65.94 -29.67
CA PRO A 611 20.63 66.62 -28.35
C PRO A 611 19.53 66.00 -27.43
N ALA A 612 19.31 66.38 -26.17
CA ALA A 612 20.11 67.05 -25.12
C ALA A 612 19.39 66.79 -23.76
N SER A 613 20.07 66.98 -22.62
CA SER A 613 19.47 67.00 -21.28
C SER A 613 19.74 68.34 -20.57
N PRO A 614 18.77 68.81 -19.76
CA PRO A 614 19.00 69.06 -18.32
C PRO A 614 17.73 68.73 -17.46
N THR A 615 17.64 68.86 -16.13
CA THR A 615 18.56 69.38 -15.09
C THR A 615 18.39 68.62 -13.74
N THR A 616 19.40 68.75 -12.89
CA THR A 616 19.48 68.57 -11.42
C THR A 616 18.23 68.80 -10.54
N LEU A 617 18.02 67.98 -9.50
CA LEU A 617 18.23 68.33 -8.07
C LEU A 617 17.75 67.23 -7.08
N SER A 618 18.51 67.05 -6.00
CA SER A 618 18.21 66.28 -4.79
C SER A 618 18.42 67.20 -3.56
N PRO A 619 18.35 66.78 -2.28
CA PRO A 619 17.54 65.75 -1.60
C PRO A 619 16.82 66.32 -0.33
N ARG A 620 15.89 65.58 0.33
CA ARG A 620 15.92 65.31 1.80
C ARG A 620 14.72 64.54 2.39
N SER A 621 15.07 63.89 3.50
CA SER A 621 14.36 63.07 4.48
C SER A 621 13.21 63.69 5.31
N SER A 622 12.17 62.89 5.57
CA SER A 622 11.52 62.67 6.89
C SER A 622 10.78 61.32 6.85
N LEU A 623 11.05 60.30 7.69
CA LEU A 623 10.77 60.10 9.13
C LEU A 623 9.27 59.93 9.50
N ALA A 624 8.96 58.76 10.09
CA ALA A 624 7.82 58.40 10.96
C ALA A 624 6.39 58.23 10.37
N SER A 625 5.97 56.95 10.19
CA SER A 625 4.89 56.18 10.90
C SER A 625 3.54 56.86 11.31
N PRO A 626 2.45 56.13 11.70
CA PRO A 626 2.23 54.66 11.82
C PRO A 626 0.88 54.15 11.23
N THR A 627 0.54 52.86 11.47
CA THR A 627 -0.81 52.23 11.42
C THR A 627 -1.58 52.24 10.07
N VAL A 628 -2.25 51.18 9.63
CA VAL A 628 -2.81 49.99 10.32
C VAL A 628 -2.21 48.70 9.78
#